data_AF-A0A1Q5UIJ6-F1
#
_entry.id   AF-A0A1Q5UIJ6-F1
#
_cell.length_a   1.000
_cell.length_b   1.000
_cell.length_c   1.000
_cell.angle_alpha   90.00
_cell.angle_beta   90.00
_cell.angle_gamma   90.00
#
_symmetry.space_group_name_H-M   'P 1'
#
loop_
_entity.id
_entity.type
_entity.pdbx_description
1 polymer ?
#
loop_
_entity_poly.entity_id
_entity_poly.type
_entity_poly.pdbx_seq_one_letter_code
_entity_poly.pdbx_strand_id
1 'polypeptide(L)'
;MARLPYPDYHTPHAKSRPILNVMKLLSHSTATVNHWADVGNAQFKNLSLSPRDRELVILLTTSKFNSTYEWTHHLPLSLKAGVTKKQQSALEACAKLNNYFIDGKHDPEVGFSEKDLILLTFVETIIQQPEVSDELWKRVKGTFSEREIVEIISLQYIIPVTLGSHIRTDIFN
;
A
#
# COMPACT_ATOMS: atom_id res chain seq x y z
N MET A 1 -7.81 -17.67 -0.51
CA MET A 1 -9.11 -17.60 -1.22
C MET A 1 -9.98 -16.55 -0.54
N ALA A 2 -10.88 -15.87 -1.26
CA ALA A 2 -11.80 -14.93 -0.63
C ALA A 2 -12.77 -15.66 0.31
N ARG A 3 -13.08 -15.03 1.44
CA ARG A 3 -14.04 -15.56 2.43
C ARG A 3 -15.50 -15.30 2.03
N LEU A 4 -15.73 -14.29 1.19
CA LEU A 4 -17.02 -14.00 0.59
C LEU A 4 -17.04 -14.52 -0.85
N PRO A 5 -18.18 -15.02 -1.35
CA PRO A 5 -18.35 -15.29 -2.77
C PRO A 5 -18.19 -14.00 -3.57
N TYR A 6 -17.71 -14.08 -4.81
CA TYR A 6 -17.65 -12.92 -5.68
C TYR A 6 -18.99 -12.73 -6.39
N PRO A 7 -19.68 -11.58 -6.22
CA PRO A 7 -20.82 -11.23 -7.03
C PRO A 7 -20.42 -11.02 -8.49
N ASP A 8 -21.37 -11.18 -9.40
CA ASP A 8 -21.22 -10.72 -10.77
C ASP A 8 -21.17 -9.19 -10.76
N TYR A 9 -19.96 -8.66 -10.95
CA TYR A 9 -19.72 -7.23 -11.03
C TYR A 9 -19.40 -6.86 -12.47
N HIS A 10 -20.13 -5.88 -13.00
CA HIS A 10 -19.85 -5.23 -14.27
C HIS A 10 -19.63 -3.75 -14.01
N THR A 11 -18.42 -3.23 -14.26
CA THR A 11 -18.22 -1.78 -14.24
C THR A 11 -18.74 -1.20 -15.56
N PRO A 12 -19.42 -0.05 -15.56
CA PRO A 12 -19.80 0.65 -16.80
C PRO A 12 -18.60 1.03 -17.68
N HIS A 13 -17.39 1.01 -17.12
CA HIS A 13 -16.14 1.45 -17.75
C HIS A 13 -15.16 0.32 -18.07
N ALA A 14 -15.54 -0.96 -17.88
CA ALA A 14 -14.68 -2.11 -18.15
C ALA A 14 -14.55 -2.35 -19.66
N LYS A 15 -13.74 -1.52 -20.32
CA LYS A 15 -13.23 -1.85 -21.64
C LYS A 15 -12.12 -2.90 -21.47
N SER A 16 -12.42 -4.14 -21.85
CA SER A 16 -11.52 -5.24 -22.22
C SER A 16 -10.47 -5.75 -21.21
N ARG A 17 -10.48 -5.37 -19.93
CA ARG A 17 -9.59 -5.95 -18.91
C ARG A 17 -10.37 -6.79 -17.89
N PRO A 18 -9.83 -7.94 -17.43
CA PRO A 18 -10.43 -8.71 -16.34
C PRO A 18 -10.59 -7.83 -15.10
N ILE A 19 -11.77 -7.87 -14.50
CA ILE A 19 -12.06 -7.15 -13.26
C ILE A 19 -11.24 -7.79 -12.13
N LEU A 20 -10.43 -6.97 -11.45
CA LEU A 20 -9.64 -7.41 -10.29
C LEU A 20 -10.55 -7.97 -9.20
N ASN A 21 -10.07 -9.00 -8.50
CA ASN A 21 -10.85 -9.67 -7.45
C ASN A 21 -11.26 -8.72 -6.31
N VAL A 22 -10.43 -7.72 -6.00
CA VAL A 22 -10.79 -6.65 -5.03
C VAL A 22 -12.05 -5.90 -5.44
N MET A 23 -12.24 -5.61 -6.74
CA MET A 23 -13.43 -4.90 -7.22
C MET A 23 -14.69 -5.75 -7.12
N LYS A 24 -14.56 -7.07 -7.32
CA LYS A 24 -15.66 -8.02 -7.08
C LYS A 24 -15.98 -8.14 -5.59
N LEU A 25 -14.99 -8.11 -4.71
CA LEU A 25 -15.25 -8.09 -3.27
C LEU A 25 -16.01 -6.82 -2.86
N LEU A 26 -15.56 -5.66 -3.36
CA LEU A 26 -16.17 -4.37 -3.06
C LEU A 26 -17.61 -4.23 -3.59
N SER A 27 -17.99 -4.97 -4.63
CA SER A 27 -19.33 -4.90 -5.22
C SER A 27 -20.44 -5.43 -4.30
N HIS A 28 -20.09 -6.13 -3.21
CA HIS A 28 -21.04 -6.39 -2.11
C HIS A 28 -21.60 -5.09 -1.50
N SER A 29 -20.83 -3.99 -1.54
CA SER A 29 -21.30 -2.66 -1.15
C SER A 29 -21.52 -1.80 -2.38
N THR A 30 -22.69 -1.95 -3.01
CA THR A 30 -23.08 -1.21 -4.21
C THR A 30 -23.03 0.31 -4.03
N ALA A 31 -23.30 0.79 -2.81
CA ALA A 31 -23.22 2.21 -2.47
C ALA A 31 -21.80 2.79 -2.48
N THR A 32 -20.75 1.96 -2.37
CA THR A 32 -19.35 2.44 -2.24
C THR A 32 -18.42 1.98 -3.35
N VAL A 33 -18.74 0.89 -4.07
CA VAL A 33 -17.83 0.28 -5.06
C VAL A 33 -17.35 1.23 -6.15
N ASN A 34 -18.22 2.13 -6.64
CA ASN A 34 -17.84 3.10 -7.68
C ASN A 34 -16.89 4.17 -7.12
N HIS A 35 -17.11 4.64 -5.89
CA HIS A 35 -16.21 5.58 -5.24
C HIS A 35 -14.82 4.96 -5.01
N TRP A 36 -14.75 3.70 -4.60
CA TRP A 36 -13.49 2.98 -4.51
C TRP A 36 -12.79 2.82 -5.87
N ALA A 37 -13.54 2.55 -6.94
CA ALA A 37 -13.00 2.50 -8.28
C ALA A 37 -12.39 3.85 -8.71
N ASP A 38 -13.05 4.95 -8.39
CA ASP A 38 -12.57 6.30 -8.70
C ASP A 38 -11.30 6.65 -7.92
N VAL A 39 -11.24 6.30 -6.63
CA VAL A 39 -10.02 6.46 -5.83
C VAL A 39 -8.87 5.63 -6.40
N GLY A 40 -9.09 4.35 -6.71
CA GLY A 40 -8.05 3.49 -7.31
C GLY A 40 -7.56 4.01 -8.67
N ASN A 41 -8.48 4.52 -9.50
CA ASN A 41 -8.13 5.16 -10.77
C ASN A 41 -7.27 6.41 -10.58
N ALA A 42 -7.63 7.26 -9.63
CA ALA A 42 -6.85 8.46 -9.30
C ALA A 42 -5.45 8.11 -8.78
N GLN A 43 -5.34 7.10 -7.92
CA GLN A 43 -4.05 6.62 -7.40
C GLN A 43 -3.13 6.10 -8.51
N PHE A 44 -3.69 5.46 -9.52
CA PHE A 44 -2.91 4.97 -10.65
C PHE A 44 -2.50 6.09 -11.62
N LYS A 45 -3.40 7.04 -11.92
CA LYS A 45 -3.21 7.98 -13.05
C LYS A 45 -2.85 9.41 -12.66
N ASN A 46 -3.28 9.87 -11.49
CA ASN A 46 -3.44 11.31 -11.22
C ASN A 46 -2.58 11.82 -10.06
N LEU A 47 -1.87 10.96 -9.33
CA LEU A 47 -1.02 11.41 -8.23
C LEU A 47 0.22 12.16 -8.75
N SER A 48 0.71 13.12 -7.96
CA SER A 48 1.99 13.78 -8.16
C SER A 48 3.16 12.92 -7.68
N LEU A 49 2.94 12.08 -6.66
CA LEU A 49 3.93 11.14 -6.13
C LEU A 49 4.46 10.25 -7.25
N SER A 50 5.77 10.02 -7.30
CA SER A 50 6.37 9.24 -8.40
C SER A 50 5.88 7.79 -8.41
N PRO A 51 5.82 7.11 -9.58
CA PRO A 51 5.43 5.71 -9.63
C PRO A 51 6.28 4.82 -8.71
N ARG A 52 7.58 5.08 -8.59
CA ARG A 52 8.46 4.32 -7.69
C ARG A 52 8.11 4.50 -6.23
N ASP A 53 7.86 5.75 -5.81
CA ASP A 53 7.50 6.07 -4.43
C ASP A 53 6.13 5.44 -4.07
N ARG A 54 5.15 5.47 -5.00
CA ARG A 54 3.87 4.78 -4.81
C ARG A 54 4.06 3.29 -4.53
N GLU A 55 4.89 2.63 -5.32
CA GLU A 55 5.16 1.20 -5.18
C GLU A 55 5.91 0.89 -3.88
N LEU A 56 6.80 1.76 -3.39
CA LEU A 56 7.40 1.60 -2.07
C LEU A 56 6.37 1.70 -0.94
N VAL A 57 5.46 2.68 -1.01
CA VAL A 57 4.35 2.82 -0.04
C VAL A 57 3.48 1.56 -0.05
N ILE A 58 3.09 1.09 -1.24
CA ILE A 58 2.23 -0.08 -1.40
C ILE A 58 2.92 -1.35 -0.90
N LEU A 59 4.17 -1.61 -1.29
CA LEU A 59 4.90 -2.80 -0.84
C LEU A 59 5.13 -2.81 0.67
N LEU A 60 5.51 -1.68 1.28
CA LEU A 60 5.64 -1.61 2.73
C LEU A 60 4.30 -1.86 3.42
N THR A 61 3.24 -1.21 2.95
CA THR A 61 1.90 -1.33 3.54
C THR A 61 1.38 -2.77 3.43
N THR A 62 1.43 -3.37 2.24
CA THR A 62 1.03 -4.76 2.01
C THR A 62 1.83 -5.77 2.82
N SER A 63 3.13 -5.53 2.98
CA SER A 63 4.01 -6.32 3.84
C SER A 63 3.59 -6.25 5.31
N LYS A 64 3.39 -5.04 5.86
CA LYS A 64 2.95 -4.84 7.25
C LYS A 64 1.57 -5.42 7.54
N PHE A 65 0.67 -5.38 6.57
CA PHE A 65 -0.66 -5.97 6.67
C PHE A 65 -0.73 -7.45 6.29
N ASN A 66 0.40 -8.09 5.92
CA ASN A 66 0.46 -9.47 5.44
C ASN A 66 -0.48 -9.79 4.25
N SER A 67 -0.73 -8.81 3.37
CA SER A 67 -1.60 -9.01 2.20
C SER A 67 -0.84 -9.67 1.05
N THR A 68 -0.88 -11.02 0.98
CA THR A 68 -0.24 -11.78 -0.12
C THR A 68 -0.81 -11.39 -1.49
N TYR A 69 -2.13 -11.14 -1.58
CA TYR A 69 -2.79 -10.79 -2.83
C TYR A 69 -2.19 -9.51 -3.43
N GLU A 70 -2.20 -8.42 -2.66
CA GLU A 70 -1.70 -7.12 -3.13
C GLU A 70 -0.19 -7.15 -3.33
N TRP A 71 0.56 -7.78 -2.41
CA TRP A 71 2.01 -7.95 -2.55
C TRP A 71 2.37 -8.59 -3.90
N THR A 72 1.77 -9.72 -4.25
CA THR A 72 2.04 -10.42 -5.52
C THR A 72 1.66 -9.58 -6.74
N HIS A 73 0.59 -8.80 -6.69
CA HIS A 73 0.19 -7.93 -7.82
C HIS A 73 1.18 -6.79 -8.05
N HIS A 74 1.79 -6.28 -6.98
CA HIS A 74 2.68 -5.12 -7.02
C HIS A 74 4.17 -5.46 -7.22
N LEU A 75 4.60 -6.71 -7.00
CA LEU A 75 5.98 -7.13 -7.34
C LEU A 75 6.41 -6.81 -8.80
N PRO A 76 5.66 -7.15 -9.85
CA PRO A 76 6.06 -6.80 -11.22
C PRO A 76 5.94 -5.30 -11.52
N LEU A 77 5.04 -4.58 -10.85
CA LEU A 77 4.84 -3.13 -11.04
C LEU A 77 6.00 -2.33 -10.42
N SER A 78 6.35 -2.66 -9.18
CA SER A 78 7.48 -2.08 -8.46
C SER A 78 8.81 -2.29 -9.18
N LEU A 79 9.07 -3.47 -9.78
CA LEU A 79 10.25 -3.67 -10.63
C LEU A 79 10.28 -2.71 -11.82
N LYS A 80 9.15 -2.56 -12.52
CA LYS A 80 9.02 -1.63 -13.65
C LYS A 80 9.21 -0.17 -13.23
N ALA A 81 8.83 0.16 -12.00
CA ALA A 81 9.02 1.49 -11.43
C ALA A 81 10.44 1.73 -10.86
N GLY A 82 11.31 0.70 -10.86
CA GLY A 82 12.70 0.83 -10.41
C GLY A 82 12.96 0.46 -8.95
N VAL A 83 12.03 -0.23 -8.29
CA VAL A 83 12.31 -0.90 -7.00
C VAL A 83 13.11 -2.16 -7.29
N THR A 84 14.26 -2.34 -6.64
CA THR A 84 15.12 -3.50 -6.90
C THR A 84 14.60 -4.76 -6.21
N LYS A 85 14.99 -5.95 -6.68
CA LYS A 85 14.68 -7.21 -5.97
C LYS A 85 15.21 -7.23 -4.54
N LYS A 86 16.38 -6.61 -4.29
CA LYS A 86 16.95 -6.51 -2.94
C LYS A 86 16.07 -5.65 -2.03
N GLN A 87 15.55 -4.53 -2.53
CA GLN A 87 14.59 -3.69 -1.83
C GLN A 87 13.27 -4.43 -1.57
N GLN A 88 12.74 -5.19 -2.55
CA GLN A 88 11.56 -6.04 -2.35
C GLN A 88 11.78 -7.07 -1.24
N SER A 89 12.90 -7.79 -1.24
CA SER A 89 13.20 -8.77 -0.20
C SER A 89 13.34 -8.13 1.19
N ALA A 90 13.94 -6.93 1.28
CA ALA A 90 14.00 -6.19 2.55
C ALA A 90 12.60 -5.77 3.04
N LEU A 91 11.74 -5.30 2.12
CA LEU A 91 10.35 -4.96 2.43
C LEU A 91 9.54 -6.19 2.83
N GLU A 92 9.77 -7.37 2.25
CA GLU A 92 9.13 -8.62 2.66
C GLU A 92 9.56 -9.04 4.07
N ALA A 93 10.86 -8.95 4.36
CA ALA A 93 11.40 -9.28 5.68
C ALA A 93 10.84 -8.37 6.79
N CYS A 94 10.50 -7.12 6.47
CA CYS A 94 9.96 -6.18 7.45
C CYS A 94 8.56 -6.56 7.99
N ALA A 95 7.82 -7.46 7.32
CA ALA A 95 6.49 -7.91 7.73
C ALA A 95 6.48 -8.50 9.15
N LYS A 96 7.60 -9.09 9.59
CA LYS A 96 7.73 -9.80 10.87
C LYS A 96 8.32 -8.94 11.98
N LEU A 97 8.67 -7.68 11.69
CA LEU A 97 9.47 -6.83 12.57
C LEU A 97 8.73 -5.52 12.86
N ASN A 98 8.70 -5.12 14.12
CA ASN A 98 8.25 -3.78 14.51
C ASN A 98 9.41 -2.79 14.38
N ASN A 99 9.08 -1.54 14.02
CA ASN A 99 10.03 -0.43 13.92
C ASN A 99 11.26 -0.79 13.07
N TYR A 100 11.06 -1.36 11.88
CA TYR A 100 12.17 -1.77 11.02
C TYR A 100 12.89 -0.55 10.44
N PHE A 101 12.14 0.40 9.87
CA PHE A 101 12.67 1.65 9.34
C PHE A 101 12.79 2.72 10.43
N ILE A 102 11.89 2.73 11.42
CA ILE A 102 11.95 3.66 12.57
C ILE A 102 13.26 3.48 13.36
N ASP A 103 13.63 2.24 13.70
CA ASP A 103 14.86 1.97 14.47
C ASP A 103 16.10 1.82 13.57
N GLY A 104 15.98 2.08 12.25
CA GLY A 104 17.11 1.99 11.32
C GLY A 104 17.68 0.57 11.14
N LYS A 105 16.87 -0.48 11.29
CA LYS A 105 17.28 -1.90 11.17
C LYS A 105 17.51 -2.37 9.73
N HIS A 106 17.46 -1.45 8.77
CA HIS A 106 17.67 -1.77 7.35
C HIS A 106 19.15 -2.00 7.08
N ASP A 107 19.45 -2.99 6.23
CA ASP A 107 20.82 -3.21 5.75
C ASP A 107 21.18 -2.12 4.72
N PRO A 108 22.23 -1.30 4.95
CA PRO A 108 22.65 -0.26 4.00
C PRO A 108 22.96 -0.80 2.61
N GLU A 109 23.42 -2.05 2.50
CA GLU A 109 23.72 -2.69 1.23
C GLU A 109 22.46 -2.89 0.38
N VAL A 110 21.26 -2.80 0.94
CA VAL A 110 19.99 -2.84 0.19
C VAL A 110 19.86 -1.65 -0.78
N GLY A 111 20.53 -0.54 -0.49
CA GLY A 111 20.61 0.61 -1.39
C GLY A 111 19.32 1.43 -1.45
N PHE A 112 18.61 1.59 -0.32
CA PHE A 112 17.57 2.61 -0.20
C PHE A 112 18.22 4.01 -0.20
N SER A 113 17.67 4.93 -0.99
CA SER A 113 18.10 6.33 -0.95
C SER A 113 17.68 7.00 0.37
N GLU A 114 18.26 8.16 0.70
CA GLU A 114 17.80 8.94 1.86
C GLU A 114 16.31 9.30 1.77
N LYS A 115 15.84 9.67 0.56
CA LYS A 115 14.42 9.92 0.29
C LYS A 115 13.57 8.66 0.54
N ASP A 116 14.04 7.48 0.11
CA ASP A 116 13.34 6.21 0.33
C ASP A 116 13.20 5.93 1.83
N LEU A 117 14.27 6.14 2.60
CA LEU A 117 14.26 5.91 4.04
C LEU A 117 13.29 6.86 4.75
N ILE A 118 13.25 8.14 4.38
CA ILE A 118 12.27 9.11 4.93
C ILE A 118 10.84 8.65 4.61
N LEU A 119 10.58 8.23 3.38
CA LEU A 119 9.27 7.71 2.96
C LEU A 119 8.85 6.48 3.77
N LEU A 120 9.73 5.49 3.85
CA LEU A 120 9.47 4.21 4.50
C LEU A 120 9.31 4.36 6.01
N THR A 121 10.14 5.20 6.65
CA THR A 121 9.98 5.53 8.08
C THR A 121 8.66 6.26 8.33
N PHE A 122 8.27 7.21 7.48
CA PHE A 122 6.98 7.91 7.62
C PHE A 122 5.80 6.95 7.47
N VAL A 123 5.78 6.12 6.43
CA VAL A 123 4.74 5.12 6.18
C VAL A 123 4.66 4.11 7.33
N GLU A 124 5.79 3.59 7.80
CA GLU A 124 5.82 2.66 8.94
C GLU A 124 5.30 3.30 10.22
N THR A 125 5.61 4.58 10.45
CA THR A 125 5.14 5.33 11.63
C THR A 125 3.62 5.44 11.63
N ILE A 126 3.03 5.94 10.53
CA ILE A 126 1.57 6.16 10.47
C ILE A 126 0.76 4.87 10.40
N ILE A 127 1.36 3.75 9.94
CA ILE A 127 0.75 2.41 10.05
C ILE A 127 0.66 1.97 11.51
N GLN A 128 1.68 2.27 12.32
CA GLN A 128 1.75 1.81 13.72
C GLN A 128 0.99 2.71 14.68
N GLN A 129 0.99 4.03 14.46
CA GLN A 129 0.35 5.00 15.34
C GLN A 129 0.00 6.30 14.61
N PRO A 130 -1.01 7.05 15.08
CA PRO A 130 -1.43 8.28 14.41
C PRO A 130 -0.45 9.47 14.59
N GLU A 131 0.47 9.40 15.55
CA GLU A 131 1.36 10.51 15.90
C GLU A 131 2.75 10.36 15.27
N VAL A 132 3.18 11.43 14.61
CA VAL A 132 4.49 11.55 13.94
C VAL A 132 5.29 12.60 14.69
N SER A 133 6.52 12.29 15.08
CA SER A 133 7.37 13.24 15.81
C SER A 133 7.68 14.47 14.97
N ASP A 134 7.87 15.63 15.61
CA ASP A 134 8.23 16.89 14.94
C ASP A 134 9.49 16.74 14.07
N GLU A 135 10.45 15.93 14.53
CA GLU A 135 11.68 15.65 13.79
C GLU A 135 11.41 14.91 12.47
N LEU A 136 10.63 13.81 12.52
CA LEU A 136 10.26 13.07 11.32
C LEU A 136 9.38 13.92 10.41
N TRP A 137 8.44 14.68 10.97
CA TRP A 137 7.59 15.58 10.21
C TRP A 137 8.39 16.66 9.45
N LYS A 138 9.41 17.24 10.09
CA LYS A 138 10.31 18.21 9.44
C LYS A 138 11.05 17.58 8.26
N ARG A 139 11.56 16.36 8.41
CA ARG A 139 12.25 15.63 7.33
C ARG A 139 11.31 15.31 6.17
N VAL A 140 10.09 14.87 6.47
CA VAL A 140 9.05 14.58 5.46
C VAL A 140 8.71 15.83 4.67
N LYS A 141 8.41 16.97 5.34
CA LYS A 141 8.13 18.25 4.66
C LYS A 141 9.32 18.84 3.89
N GLY A 142 10.54 18.49 4.27
CA GLY A 142 11.75 18.86 3.53
C GLY A 142 11.95 18.02 2.26
N THR A 143 11.25 16.89 2.13
CA THR A 143 11.46 15.89 1.06
C THR A 143 10.28 15.81 0.10
N PHE A 144 9.06 15.96 0.61
CA PHE A 144 7.80 15.79 -0.12
C PHE A 144 6.97 17.07 -0.02
N SER A 145 6.28 17.41 -1.11
CA SER A 145 5.27 18.47 -1.10
C SER A 145 4.07 18.08 -0.24
N GLU A 146 3.30 19.08 0.21
CA GLU A 146 2.06 18.84 0.98
C GLU A 146 1.09 17.91 0.23
N ARG A 147 0.99 18.07 -1.09
CA ARG A 147 0.20 17.19 -1.96
C ARG A 147 0.72 15.76 -1.90
N GLU A 148 2.01 15.54 -2.11
CA GLU A 148 2.60 14.19 -2.06
C GLU A 148 2.43 13.54 -0.69
N ILE A 149 2.52 14.30 0.40
CA ILE A 149 2.28 13.79 1.77
C ILE A 149 0.86 13.26 1.91
N VAL A 150 -0.15 14.02 1.44
CA VAL A 150 -1.55 13.57 1.44
C VAL A 150 -1.72 12.33 0.56
N GLU A 151 -1.06 12.28 -0.59
CA GLU A 151 -1.10 11.14 -1.49
C GLU A 151 -0.48 9.88 -0.86
N ILE A 152 0.65 10.00 -0.15
CA ILE A 152 1.30 8.91 0.62
C ILE A 152 0.33 8.35 1.66
N ILE A 153 -0.33 9.22 2.43
CA ILE A 153 -1.33 8.82 3.44
C ILE A 153 -2.51 8.12 2.76
N SER A 154 -3.01 8.66 1.64
CA SER A 154 -4.16 8.12 0.92
C SER A 154 -3.93 6.71 0.33
N LEU A 155 -2.69 6.41 -0.07
CA LEU A 155 -2.31 5.12 -0.66
C LEU A 155 -2.43 3.96 0.33
N GLN A 156 -2.39 4.24 1.63
CA GLN A 156 -2.54 3.21 2.65
C GLN A 156 -3.96 2.65 2.70
N TYR A 157 -5.00 3.44 2.39
CA TYR A 157 -6.39 3.08 2.66
C TYR A 157 -6.95 1.95 1.79
N ILE A 158 -6.41 1.70 0.59
CA ILE A 158 -6.93 0.63 -0.29
C ILE A 158 -6.56 -0.77 0.24
N ILE A 159 -5.43 -0.90 0.92
CA ILE A 159 -4.87 -2.21 1.27
C ILE A 159 -5.62 -2.85 2.46
N PRO A 160 -5.95 -2.16 3.57
CA PRO A 160 -6.79 -2.69 4.63
C PRO A 160 -8.17 -3.13 4.16
N VAL A 161 -8.71 -2.50 3.12
CA VAL A 161 -10.00 -2.87 2.53
C VAL A 161 -9.95 -4.24 1.83
N THR A 162 -8.75 -4.68 1.42
CA THR A 162 -8.51 -6.03 0.85
C THR A 162 -8.29 -7.11 1.94
N LEU A 163 -8.09 -6.71 3.20
CA LEU A 163 -7.94 -7.62 4.35
C LEU A 163 -9.26 -8.24 4.82
N GLY A 164 -10.39 -7.98 4.14
CA GLY A 164 -11.60 -8.79 4.26
C GLY A 164 -11.33 -10.29 4.04
N SER A 165 -10.21 -10.66 3.38
CA SER A 165 -9.73 -12.03 3.23
C SER A 165 -9.11 -12.64 4.52
N HIS A 166 -8.85 -11.85 5.57
CA HIS A 166 -8.19 -12.26 6.81
C HIS A 166 -9.02 -12.08 8.09
N ILE A 167 -10.26 -11.57 8.01
CA ILE A 167 -11.17 -11.48 9.17
C ILE A 167 -11.45 -12.89 9.72
N ARG A 168 -10.74 -13.32 10.77
CA ARG A 168 -11.11 -14.50 11.58
C ARG A 168 -12.46 -14.20 12.24
N THR A 169 -13.50 -14.91 11.83
CA THR A 169 -14.84 -14.84 12.47
C THR A 169 -14.98 -15.86 13.59
N ASP A 170 -13.97 -16.69 13.77
CA ASP A 170 -13.79 -17.72 14.78
C ASP A 170 -13.40 -17.10 16.14
N ILE A 171 -14.27 -16.22 16.65
CA ILE A 171 -14.26 -15.76 18.05
C ILE A 171 -15.66 -15.90 18.66
N PHE A 172 -16.38 -17.00 18.40
CA PHE A 172 -17.42 -17.52 19.28
C PHE A 172 -17.62 -19.00 18.95
N ASN A 173 -17.12 -19.87 19.83
CA ASN A 173 -17.66 -21.19 20.15
C ASN A 173 -17.24 -21.52 21.57
#